data_AF-I0I020-F1
#
_entry.id   AF-I0I020-F1
#
_cell.length_a   1.000
_cell.length_b   1.000
_cell.length_c   1.000
_cell.angle_alpha   90.00
_cell.angle_beta   90.00
_cell.angle_gamma   90.00
#
_symmetry.space_group_name_H-M   'P 1'
#
loop_
_entity.id
_entity.type
_entity.pdbx_description
1 polymer ?
#
loop_
_entity_poly.entity_id
_entity_poly.type
_entity_poly.pdbx_seq_one_letter_code
_entity_poly.pdbx_strand_id
1 'polypeptide(L)' 'MAHYVFVIRAWRVNGEALWEFMVYRSGSDEIEYALDIPELTEAIHRQLAQQPSATANLPIAA' A
#
# COMPACT_ATOMS: atom_id res chain seq x y z
N MET A 1 4.92 -6.20 -18.25
CA MET A 1 3.88 -6.73 -17.34
C MET A 1 3.46 -5.58 -16.45
N ALA A 2 2.16 -5.29 -16.32
CA ALA A 2 1.70 -4.22 -15.43
C ALA A 2 1.60 -4.77 -13.99
N HIS A 3 2.09 -4.02 -13.02
CA HIS A 3 2.00 -4.33 -11.60
C HIS A 3 1.04 -3.36 -10.93
N TYR A 4 0.22 -3.86 -10.01
CA TYR A 4 -0.83 -3.10 -9.34
C TYR A 4 -0.58 -3.09 -7.83
N VAL A 5 -0.86 -1.94 -7.21
CA VAL A 5 -0.94 -1.79 -5.75
C VAL A 5 -2.42 -1.68 -5.39
N PHE A 6 -2.88 -2.57 -4.51
CA PHE A 6 -4.24 -2.61 -4.00
C PHE A 6 -4.26 -2.07 -2.58
N VAL A 7 -5.16 -1.13 -2.30
CA VAL A 7 -5.38 -0.57 -0.97
C VAL A 7 -6.78 -0.95 -0.51
N ILE A 8 -6.86 -1.67 0.60
CA ILE A 8 -8.14 -2.12 1.17
C ILE A 8 -8.24 -1.60 2.59
N ARG A 9 -9.33 -0.90 2.91
CA ARG A 9 -9.65 -0.56 4.30
C ARG A 9 -10.38 -1.74 4.93
N ALA A 10 -9.76 -2.39 5.90
CA ALA A 10 -10.28 -3.62 6.50
C ALA A 10 -10.39 -3.50 8.02
N TRP A 11 -11.36 -4.21 8.59
CA TRP A 11 -11.47 -4.44 10.03
C TRP A 11 -10.86 -5.80 10.36
N ARG A 12 -9.94 -5.85 11.33
CA ARG A 12 -9.35 -7.10 11.78
C ARG A 12 -10.26 -7.78 12.81
N VAL A 13 -10.97 -8.83 12.42
CA VAL A 13 -11.81 -9.58 13.35
C VAL A 13 -10.89 -10.42 14.24
N ASN A 14 -10.93 -10.18 15.56
CA ASN A 14 -10.14 -10.81 16.64
C ASN A 14 -8.86 -10.09 17.14
N GLY A 15 -8.52 -8.93 16.60
CA GLY A 15 -7.53 -8.03 17.21
C GLY A 15 -8.26 -6.80 17.74
N GLU A 16 -7.91 -6.30 18.92
CA GLU A 16 -8.46 -5.05 19.48
C GLU A 16 -8.07 -3.79 18.67
N ALA A 17 -7.81 -3.93 17.37
CA ALA A 17 -7.25 -2.92 16.51
C ALA A 17 -8.33 -2.11 15.77
N LEU A 18 -8.09 -0.80 15.71
CA LEU A 18 -8.86 0.15 14.89
C LEU A 18 -8.73 -0.20 13.40
N TRP A 19 -9.59 0.39 12.56
CA TRP A 19 -9.53 0.23 11.10
C TRP A 19 -8.11 0.44 10.56
N GLU A 20 -7.58 -0.55 9.84
CA GLU A 20 -6.25 -0.48 9.21
C GLU A 20 -6.42 -0.50 7.68
N PHE A 21 -5.45 0.11 6.98
CA PHE A 21 -5.27 -0.05 5.56
C PHE A 21 -4.33 -1.21 5.30
N MET A 22 -4.74 -2.10 4.41
CA MET A 22 -3.92 -3.19 3.89
C MET A 22 -3.43 -2.81 2.49
N VAL A 23 -2.12 -2.85 2.30
CA VAL A 23 -1.45 -2.55 1.02
C VAL A 23 -0.87 -3.84 0.46
N TYR A 24 -1.38 -4.26 -0.69
CA TYR A 24 -0.97 -5.48 -1.36
C TYR A 24 -0.44 -5.18 -2.76
N ARG A 25 0.64 -5.83 -3.16
CA ARG A 25 1.22 -5.72 -4.50
C ARG A 25 1.00 -7.01 -5.28
N SER A 26 0.49 -6.88 -6.51
CA SER A 26 0.30 -8.03 -7.40
C SER A 26 1.62 -8.77 -7.67
N GLY A 27 1.65 -10.07 -7.38
CA GLY A 27 2.84 -10.91 -7.55
C GLY A 27 3.84 -10.84 -6.39
N SER A 28 3.46 -10.20 -5.28
CA SER A 28 4.15 -10.28 -3.99
C SER A 28 3.36 -11.21 -3.06
N ASP A 29 4.05 -11.92 -2.17
CA ASP A 29 3.42 -12.59 -1.03
C ASP A 29 3.41 -11.70 0.23
N GLU A 30 4.07 -10.53 0.13
CA GLU A 30 4.12 -9.54 1.21
C GLU A 30 2.88 -8.66 1.24
N ILE A 31 2.34 -8.46 2.45
CA ILE A 31 1.25 -7.56 2.76
C ILE A 31 1.76 -6.54 3.78
N GLU A 32 1.68 -5.25 3.44
CA GLU A 32 1.95 -4.16 4.37
C GLU A 32 0.64 -3.66 4.99
N TYR A 33 0.72 -3.17 6.23
CA TYR A 33 -0.41 -2.59 6.96
C TYR A 33 -0.07 -1.16 7.37
N ALA A 34 -1.07 -0.29 7.40
CA ALA A 34 -0.95 1.10 7.81
C ALA A 34 -2.15 1.51 8.66
N LEU A 35 -1.90 2.22 9.76
CA LEU A 35 -2.92 2.63 10.72
C LEU A 35 -3.63 3.93 10.28
N ASP A 36 -2.95 4.77 9.51
CA ASP A 36 -3.46 6.07 9.08
C ASP A 36 -3.00 6.45 7.65
N ILE A 37 -3.41 7.63 7.18
CA ILE A 37 -3.12 8.12 5.83
C ILE A 37 -1.62 8.38 5.59
N PRO A 38 -0.87 9.00 6.53
CA PRO A 38 0.58 9.08 6.43
C PRO A 38 1.27 7.73 6.26
N GLU A 39 0.98 6.75 7.12
CA GLU A 39 1.58 5.41 7.05
C GLU A 39 1.19 4.70 5.74
N LEU A 40 -0.05 4.87 5.28
CA LEU A 40 -0.53 4.32 4.01
C LEU A 40 0.27 4.90 2.84
N THR A 41 0.48 6.21 2.84
CA THR A 41 1.23 6.91 1.78
C THR A 41 2.67 6.40 1.72
N GLU A 42 3.30 6.20 2.88
CA GLU A 42 4.65 5.65 2.95
C GLU A 42 4.72 4.20 2.47
N ALA A 43 3.77 3.35 2.87
CA ALA A 43 3.69 1.95 2.43
C ALA A 43 3.52 1.84 0.90
N ILE A 44 2.66 2.69 0.31
CA ILE A 44 2.51 2.78 -1.15
C ILE A 44 3.83 3.20 -1.80
N HIS A 45 4.49 4.24 -1.30
CA HIS A 45 5.77 4.69 -1.84
C HIS A 45 6.86 3.61 -1.74
N ARG A 46 6.94 2.84 -0.65
CA ARG A 46 7.89 1.72 -0.53
C ARG A 46 7.62 0.63 -1.56
N GLN A 47 6.37 0.19 -1.68
CA GLN A 47 5.96 -0.84 -2.66
C GLN A 47 6.26 -0.39 -4.11
N LEU A 48 6.09 0.90 -4.40
CA LEU A 48 6.38 1.48 -5.71
C LEU A 48 7.88 1.72 -5.93
N ALA A 49 8.65 2.12 -4.91
CA ALA A 49 10.10 2.33 -5.00
C ALA A 49 10.87 1.03 -5.26
N GLN A 50 10.33 -0.12 -4.84
CA GLN A 50 10.83 -1.44 -5.26
C GLN A 50 10.68 -1.70 -6.78
N GLN A 51 10.08 -0.76 -7.53
CA GLN A 51 9.95 -0.78 -8.99
C GLN A 51 10.29 0.60 -9.61
N PRO A 52 11.53 0.84 -10.06
CA PRO A 52 11.94 2.11 -10.68
C PRO A 52 11.14 2.50 -11.93
N SER A 53 10.45 1.56 -12.58
CA SER A 53 9.62 1.81 -13.77
C SER A 53 8.19 2.27 -13.45
N ALA A 54 7.70 2.10 -12.21
CA ALA A 54 6.35 2.48 -11.80
C ALA A 54 6.27 3.93 -11.27
N THR A 55 7.38 4.47 -10.76
CA THR A 55 7.48 5.83 -10.23
C THR A 55 7.49 6.93 -11.28
N ALA A 56 7.62 6.59 -12.57
CA ALA A 56 7.66 7.58 -13.66
C ALA A 56 6.32 8.28 -13.96
N ASN A 57 5.19 7.73 -13.49
CA ASN A 57 3.84 8.22 -13.83
C ASN A 57 2.91 8.47 -12.62
N LEU A 58 3.45 8.51 -11.41
CA LEU A 58 2.63 8.90 -10.27
C LEU A 58 2.39 10.41 -10.37
N PRO A 59 1.13 10.89 -10.38
CA PRO A 59 0.87 12.31 -10.26
C PRO A 59 1.44 12.74 -8.92
N ILE A 60 2.57 13.46 -8.96
CA ILE A 60 3.08 14.18 -7.79
C ILE A 60 1.99 15.20 -7.49
N ALA A 61 1.29 15.02 -6.37
CA ALA A 61 0.35 16.02 -5.89
C ALA A 61 1.15 17.33 -5.70
N ALA A 62 0.80 18.33 -6.52
CA ALA A 62 1.33 19.69 -6.44
C ALA A 62 0.71 20.46 -5.27
#